data_AF-A0A820JZE7-F1
#
_entry.id   AF-A0A820JZE7-F1
#
_cell.length_a   1.000
_cell.length_b   1.000
_cell.length_c   1.000
_cell.angle_alpha   90.00
_cell.angle_beta   90.00
_cell.angle_gamma   90.00
#
_symmetry.space_group_name_H-M   'P 1'
#
loop_
_entity.id
_entity.type
_entity.pdbx_description
1 polymer ?
#
loop_
_entity_poly.entity_id
_entity_poly.type
_entity_poly.pdbx_seq_one_letter_code
_entity_poly.pdbx_strand_id
1 'polypeptide(L)' 'MHTVFRIGEVRKIDKENPLYQVDLKLTSDDDQQLRRLADR' A
#
# COMPACT_ATOMS: atom_id res chain seq x y z
N MET A 1 -12.74 1.59 12.81
CA MET A 1 -11.29 1.29 12.70
C MET A 1 -11.02 0.99 11.24
N HIS A 2 -10.27 1.85 10.55
CA HIS A 2 -9.93 1.63 9.13
C HIS A 2 -8.44 1.30 9.07
N THR A 3 -8.10 0.04 8.78
CA THR A 3 -6.70 -0.35 8.61
C THR A 3 -6.27 -0.04 7.20
N VAL A 4 -5.23 0.77 7.09
CA VAL A 4 -4.75 1.27 5.81
C VAL A 4 -3.36 0.69 5.60
N PHE A 5 -3.14 0.18 4.39
CA PHE A 5 -1.85 -0.35 3.96
C PHE A 5 -1.30 0.54 2.86
N ARG A 6 -0.03 0.90 2.97
CA ARG A 6 0.71 1.51 1.87
C ARG A 6 1.47 0.45 1.12
N ILE A 7 1.35 0.51 -0.21
CA ILE A 7 2.19 -0.27 -1.10
C ILE A 7 3.58 0.36 -1.02
N GLY A 8 4.55 -0.42 -0.54
CA GLY A 8 5.95 -0.05 -0.55
C GLY A 8 6.55 -0.36 -1.91
N GLU A 9 7.33 -1.43 -1.97
CA GLU A 9 7.99 -1.86 -3.20
C GLU A 9 7.12 -2.85 -3.97
N VAL A 10 7.08 -2.70 -5.29
CA VAL A 10 6.43 -3.64 -6.21
C VAL A 10 7.51 -4.32 -7.02
N ARG A 11 7.61 -5.64 -6.91
CA ARG A 11 8.58 -6.46 -7.63
C ARG A 11 7.85 -7.43 -8.54
N LYS A 12 8.27 -7.50 -9.80
CA LYS A 12 7.75 -8.53 -10.71
C LYS A 12 8.41 -9.87 -10.36
N ILE A 13 7.61 -10.88 -10.07
CA ILE A 13 8.11 -12.20 -9.66
C ILE A 13 8.59 -12.99 -10.87
N ASP A 14 7.91 -12.80 -12.00
CA ASP A 14 8.19 -13.52 -13.25
C ASP A 14 8.19 -12.53 -14.43
N LYS A 15 9.12 -12.70 -15.37
CA LYS A 15 9.21 -11.84 -16.55
C LYS A 15 8.10 -12.15 -17.55
N GLU A 16 7.66 -13.39 -17.66
CA GLU A 16 6.69 -13.82 -18.67
C GLU A 16 5.25 -13.65 -18.19
N ASN A 17 4.99 -13.88 -16.91
CA ASN A 17 3.66 -13.76 -16.32
C ASN A 17 3.45 -12.37 -15.66
N PRO A 18 2.23 -11.80 -15.68
CA PRO A 18 1.92 -10.56 -14.99
C PRO A 18 1.73 -10.79 -13.48
N LEU A 19 2.71 -11.43 -12.84
CA LEU A 19 2.69 -11.73 -11.41
C LEU A 19 3.65 -10.79 -10.68
N TYR A 20 3.12 -10.12 -9.65
CA TYR A 20 3.84 -9.11 -8.88
C TYR A 20 3.73 -9.41 -7.40
N GLN A 21 4.86 -9.29 -6.70
CA GLN A 21 4.95 -9.26 -5.26
C GLN A 21 4.93 -7.82 -4.81
N VAL A 22 4.12 -7.52 -3.80
CA VAL A 22 4.03 -6.19 -3.21
C VAL A 22 4.29 -6.28 -1.72
N ASP A 23 5.19 -5.42 -1.24
CA ASP A 23 5.40 -5.27 0.20
C ASP A 23 4.40 -4.27 0.73
N LEU A 24 3.45 -4.75 1.54
CA LEU A 24 2.47 -3.92 2.22
C LEU A 24 3.01 -3.48 3.57
N LYS A 25 3.09 -2.17 3.78
CA LYS A 25 3.41 -1.59 5.09
C LYS A 25 2.13 -1.16 5.77
N LEU A 26 1.94 -1.65 7.00
CA LEU A 26 0.87 -1.17 7.87
C LEU A 26 1.15 0.30 8.17
N THR A 27 0.27 1.18 7.70
CA THR A 27 0.31 2.58 8.11
C THR A 27 -0.34 2.73 9.47
N SER A 28 0.32 3.47 10.37
CA SER A 28 -0.25 3.78 11.67
C SER A 28 -1.58 4.50 11.50
N ASP A 29 -2.50 4.31 12.45
CA ASP A 29 -3.87 4.85 12.46
C ASP A 29 -3.92 6.40 12.32
N ASP A 30 -2.77 7.05 12.46
CA ASP A 30 -2.59 8.51 12.37
C ASP A 30 -1.73 8.94 11.16
N ASP A 31 -1.83 8.21 10.03
CA ASP A 31 -1.20 8.65 8.79
C ASP A 31 -1.90 9.91 8.25
N GLN A 32 -1.35 11.08 8.58
CA GLN A 32 -1.89 12.39 8.24
C GLN A 32 -2.14 12.58 6.74
N GLN A 33 -1.35 11.95 5.88
CA GLN A 33 -1.54 12.06 4.43
C GLN A 33 -2.77 11.28 3.96
N LEU A 34 -3.13 10.20 4.65
CA LEU A 34 -4.33 9.44 4.32
C LEU A 34 -5.59 10.11 4.85
N ARG A 35 -5.55 10.69 6.04
CA ARG A 35 -6.66 11.52 6.56
C ARG A 35 -7.03 12.63 5.58
N ARG A 36 -6.02 13.31 5.02
CA ARG A 36 -6.22 14.34 3.98
C ARG A 36 -6.87 13.84 2.68
N LEU A 37 -6.72 12.56 2.34
CA LEU A 37 -7.38 11.95 1.17
C LEU A 37 -8.81 11.48 1.48
N ALA A 38 -9.08 11.10 2.73
CA ALA A 38 -10.38 10.62 3.19
C ALA A 38 -11.37 11.75 3.52
N ASP A 39 -10.87 12.94 3.91
CA ASP A 39 -11.69 14.11 4.26
C ASP A 39 -12.23 14.90 3.04
N ARG A 40 -12.31 14.30 1.84
CA ARG A 40 -12.83 14.95 0.62
C ARG A 40 -14.26 14.53 0.28
#